data_AF-A0A7J3C7X9-F1
#
_entry.id   AF-A0A7J3C7X9-F1
#
_cell.length_a   1.000
_cell.length_b   1.000
_cell.length_c   1.000
_cell.angle_alpha   90.00
_cell.angle_beta   90.00
_cell.angle_gamma   90.00
#
_symmetry.space_group_name_H-M   'P 1'
#
loop_
_entity.id
_entity.type
_entity.pdbx_description
1 polymer ?
#
loop_
_entity_poly.entity_id
_entity_poly.type
_entity_poly.pdbx_seq_one_letter_code
_entity_poly.pdbx_strand_id
1 'polypeptide(L)'
;MYSKSRQVFVPQFISLLFIDLFFLIGYWSANVIVTSDALTIYAAAVVSINAIVIASIVLKNDAMVFYVSSYLSLYVLGLIFITRDVFVLAFTLPYLILSLYSIYSIKISGKLTRYISFISVVLFMLYIGKVFLFTIQPSPALITFQNLQDKISIIGLPTPITESFGLYVSTRFADIFLSPLQFFLQFVVAALLVENYHKIFGLLFHTYGSGKRPGKSNSGLISAGYAIVATFSCQCESAIALLPSLTILVVSLLELPFFIMSVSFLLLTFLLITKFYSAGKLPVLFRRRNIRVSFRYAVFIPIIIATQFLVIVGVAFTLESSPFFLFGIGMSMLLDGFLLFYLVEPFVSMHRLRRSISIVLTSLSILLALIWFIPSITSLSIHSALYFEAMSYSMTLSGLIIGTVYFNSLDSYGINLTEIFVVAVGLVPLVIYYYTFFLADKIWKFWSLSQQIELALVLWLVMLPVMWIATQRSLADPVILLFPSP
;
A
#
# COMPACT_ATOMS: atom_id res chain seq x y z
N MET A 1 16.22 35.59 -4.96
CA MET A 1 15.72 34.25 -4.55
C MET A 1 15.94 33.90 -3.07
N TYR A 2 16.83 34.57 -2.33
CA TYR A 2 17.14 34.24 -0.92
C TYR A 2 16.10 34.67 0.14
N SER A 3 15.19 35.62 -0.14
CA SER A 3 14.27 36.13 0.89
C SER A 3 13.10 35.19 1.23
N LYS A 4 12.77 34.22 0.35
CA LYS A 4 11.61 33.34 0.50
C LYS A 4 11.86 32.14 1.41
N SER A 5 13.09 31.59 1.42
CA SER A 5 13.48 30.49 2.31
C SER A 5 13.52 30.91 3.79
N ARG A 6 13.81 32.20 4.09
CA ARG A 6 13.83 32.71 5.46
C ARG A 6 12.44 32.74 6.14
N GLN A 7 11.37 32.94 5.37
CA GLN A 7 10.00 33.06 5.90
C GLN A 7 9.47 31.72 6.46
N VAL A 8 9.97 30.60 5.96
CA VAL A 8 9.60 29.24 6.42
C VAL A 8 10.60 28.74 7.46
N PHE A 9 11.89 29.02 7.25
CA PHE A 9 12.99 28.59 8.13
C PHE A 9 12.81 29.04 9.58
N VAL A 10 12.59 30.35 9.79
CA VAL A 10 12.61 30.92 11.14
C VAL A 10 11.47 30.37 12.01
N PRO A 11 10.19 30.35 11.54
CA PRO A 11 9.10 29.76 12.30
C PRO A 11 9.33 28.29 12.65
N GLN A 12 9.88 27.50 11.72
CA GLN A 12 10.07 26.06 11.91
C GLN A 12 11.24 25.74 12.86
N PHE A 13 12.30 26.54 12.84
CA PHE A 13 13.38 26.42 13.81
C PHE A 13 12.91 26.82 15.21
N ILE A 14 12.14 27.92 15.33
CA ILE A 14 11.57 28.35 16.61
C ILE A 14 10.57 27.31 17.12
N SER A 15 9.75 26.71 16.26
CA SER A 15 8.83 25.66 16.70
C SER A 15 9.61 24.48 17.28
N LEU A 16 10.68 24.02 16.63
CA LEU A 16 11.54 22.96 17.17
C LEU A 16 12.09 23.29 18.57
N LEU A 17 12.50 24.53 18.82
CA LEU A 17 12.93 24.94 20.17
C LEU A 17 11.81 24.81 21.21
N PHE A 18 10.56 25.11 20.85
CA PHE A 18 9.42 24.94 21.77
C PHE A 18 9.15 23.48 22.12
N ILE A 19 9.30 22.55 21.16
CA ILE A 19 9.08 21.12 21.44
C ILE A 19 10.22 20.52 22.26
N ASP A 20 11.47 20.93 22.02
CA ASP A 20 12.61 20.54 22.84
C ASP A 20 12.48 21.07 24.28
N LEU A 21 12.04 22.33 24.40
CA LEU A 21 11.83 22.97 25.70
C LEU A 21 10.66 22.32 26.46
N PHE A 22 9.60 21.88 25.79
CA PHE A 22 8.55 21.05 26.39
C PHE A 22 9.13 19.77 27.01
N PHE A 23 9.95 19.03 26.25
CA PHE A 23 10.56 17.80 26.75
C PHE A 23 11.54 18.04 27.91
N LEU A 24 12.40 19.07 27.80
CA LEU A 24 13.37 19.42 28.84
C LEU A 24 12.70 19.86 30.14
N ILE A 25 11.76 20.81 30.07
CA ILE A 25 11.04 21.30 31.25
C ILE A 25 10.12 20.22 31.80
N GLY A 26 9.44 19.46 30.93
CA GLY A 26 8.59 18.35 31.32
C GLY A 26 9.35 17.28 32.10
N TYR A 27 10.55 16.93 31.65
CA TYR A 27 11.43 16.00 32.35
C TYR A 27 11.89 16.55 33.71
N TRP A 28 12.32 17.81 33.76
CA TRP A 28 12.80 18.43 35.00
C TRP A 28 11.70 18.64 36.05
N SER A 29 10.47 18.90 35.60
CA SER A 29 9.28 19.09 36.45
C SER A 29 8.58 17.78 36.83
N ALA A 30 9.13 16.62 36.43
CA ALA A 30 8.53 15.29 36.61
C ALA A 30 7.14 15.12 35.95
N ASN A 31 6.76 16.01 35.04
CA ASN A 31 5.56 15.88 34.21
C ASN A 31 5.76 14.88 33.06
N VAL A 32 7.00 14.66 32.64
CA VAL A 32 7.41 13.61 31.71
C VAL A 32 8.38 12.68 32.42
N ILE A 33 7.98 11.43 32.62
CA ILE A 33 8.83 10.41 33.24
C ILE A 33 9.36 9.49 32.15
N VAL A 34 10.66 9.22 32.17
CA VAL A 34 11.31 8.24 31.29
C VAL A 34 11.96 7.19 32.18
N THR A 35 11.62 5.93 31.96
CA THR A 35 12.23 4.80 32.66
C THR A 35 13.70 4.61 32.24
N SER A 36 14.53 4.05 33.12
CA SER A 36 15.99 3.96 32.90
C SER A 36 16.37 3.15 31.66
N ASP A 37 15.62 2.09 31.39
CA ASP A 37 15.69 1.21 30.22
C ASP A 37 15.26 1.92 28.92
N ALA A 38 14.34 2.88 29.00
CA ALA A 38 13.85 3.62 27.84
C ALA A 38 14.65 4.89 27.49
N LEU A 39 15.55 5.35 28.37
CA LEU A 39 16.21 6.66 28.25
C LEU A 39 17.00 6.82 26.95
N THR A 40 17.75 5.79 26.54
CA THR A 40 18.56 5.82 25.32
C THR A 40 17.68 5.86 24.07
N ILE A 41 16.61 5.07 24.05
CA ILE A 41 15.62 5.02 22.96
C ILE A 41 14.88 6.35 22.86
N TYR A 42 14.50 6.92 24.01
CA TYR A 42 13.86 8.23 24.09
C TYR A 42 14.76 9.35 23.53
N ALA A 43 16.03 9.40 23.97
CA ALA A 43 16.99 10.38 23.45
C ALA A 43 17.20 10.20 21.94
N ALA A 44 17.33 8.96 21.47
CA ALA A 44 17.45 8.66 20.05
C ALA A 44 16.21 9.10 19.26
N ALA A 45 15.00 8.93 19.78
CA ALA A 45 13.76 9.36 19.15
C ALA A 45 13.68 10.90 19.04
N VAL A 46 14.02 11.63 20.10
CA VAL A 46 14.07 13.11 20.10
C VAL A 46 15.10 13.62 19.08
N VAL A 47 16.32 13.07 19.10
CA VAL A 47 17.38 13.42 18.13
C VAL A 47 16.93 13.11 16.70
N SER A 48 16.24 12.00 16.50
CA SER A 48 15.71 11.59 15.18
C SER A 48 14.67 12.57 14.65
N ILE A 49 13.71 12.99 15.48
CA ILE A 49 12.70 14.00 15.12
C ILE A 49 13.39 15.32 14.75
N ASN A 50 14.35 15.77 15.57
CA ASN A 50 15.08 17.00 15.33
C ASN A 50 15.92 16.93 14.04
N ALA A 51 16.56 15.79 13.78
CA ALA A 51 17.30 15.56 12.55
C ALA A 51 16.41 15.66 11.31
N ILE A 52 15.17 15.15 11.35
CA ILE A 52 14.22 15.28 10.22
C ILE A 52 13.86 16.74 9.97
N VAL A 53 13.51 17.48 11.03
CA VAL A 53 13.12 18.88 10.91
C VAL A 53 14.29 19.68 10.35
N ILE A 54 15.48 19.53 10.93
CA ILE A 54 16.70 20.19 10.45
C ILE A 54 17.01 19.78 9.01
N ALA A 55 16.92 18.50 8.65
CA ALA A 55 17.14 18.04 7.28
C ALA A 55 16.16 18.68 6.30
N SER A 56 14.87 18.76 6.65
CA SER A 56 13.85 19.41 5.81
C SER A 56 14.18 20.88 5.53
N ILE A 57 14.72 21.57 6.56
CA ILE A 57 15.13 22.95 6.50
C ILE A 57 16.41 23.12 5.66
N VAL A 58 17.44 22.30 5.90
CA VAL A 58 18.75 22.37 5.24
C VAL A 58 18.63 22.04 3.75
N LEU A 59 17.79 21.07 3.39
CA LEU A 59 17.55 20.67 2.00
C LEU A 59 16.77 21.72 1.20
N LYS A 60 16.18 22.73 1.87
CA LYS A 60 15.39 23.81 1.24
C LYS A 60 14.31 23.27 0.28
N ASN A 61 13.74 22.12 0.61
CA ASN A 61 12.72 21.48 -0.19
C ASN A 61 11.35 21.76 0.41
N ASP A 62 10.61 22.69 -0.21
CA ASP A 62 9.27 23.11 0.23
C ASP A 62 8.31 21.93 0.45
N ALA A 63 8.40 20.88 -0.38
CA ALA A 63 7.55 19.69 -0.23
C ALA A 63 7.93 18.88 1.02
N MET A 64 9.22 18.71 1.30
CA MET A 64 9.69 18.00 2.49
C MET A 64 9.29 18.76 3.75
N VAL A 65 9.50 20.08 3.77
CA VAL A 65 9.07 20.92 4.89
C VAL A 65 7.55 20.85 5.10
N PHE A 66 6.77 20.89 4.02
CA PHE A 66 5.32 20.77 4.08
C PHE A 66 4.89 19.47 4.78
N TYR A 67 5.40 18.31 4.34
CA TYR A 67 5.02 17.03 4.91
C TYR A 67 5.55 16.84 6.33
N VAL A 68 6.79 17.21 6.63
CA VAL A 68 7.37 17.09 7.98
C VAL A 68 6.58 17.92 8.98
N SER A 69 6.32 19.19 8.66
CA SER A 69 5.54 20.08 9.52
C SER A 69 4.11 19.58 9.70
N SER A 70 3.49 19.07 8.62
CA SER A 70 2.13 18.50 8.69
C SER A 70 2.10 17.27 9.61
N TYR A 71 3.08 16.37 9.46
CA TYR A 71 3.16 15.13 10.24
C TYR A 71 3.33 15.42 11.73
N LEU A 72 4.31 16.25 12.08
CA LEU A 72 4.57 16.60 13.48
C LEU A 72 3.43 17.43 14.10
N SER A 73 2.79 18.31 13.31
CA SER A 73 1.62 19.07 13.80
C SER A 73 0.46 18.15 14.21
N LEU A 74 0.28 17.03 13.51
CA LEU A 74 -0.73 16.02 13.85
C LEU A 74 -0.41 15.31 15.18
N TYR A 75 0.85 14.90 15.40
CA TYR A 75 1.27 14.29 16.68
C TYR A 75 1.11 15.25 17.84
N VAL A 76 1.50 16.52 17.66
CA VAL A 76 1.36 17.54 18.69
C VAL A 76 -0.11 17.82 19.00
N LEU A 77 -0.96 17.92 17.98
CA LEU A 77 -2.41 18.07 18.17
C LEU A 77 -2.99 16.88 18.93
N GLY A 78 -2.60 15.65 18.58
CA GLY A 78 -2.99 14.43 19.28
C GLY A 78 -2.55 14.43 20.74
N LEU A 79 -1.32 14.84 21.02
CA LEU A 79 -0.75 14.94 22.36
C LEU A 79 -1.50 15.96 23.23
N ILE A 80 -1.86 17.13 22.70
CA ILE A 80 -2.73 18.12 23.37
C ILE A 80 -4.09 17.49 23.71
N PHE A 81 -4.72 16.81 22.74
CA PHE A 81 -6.07 16.25 22.90
C PHE A 81 -6.12 15.10 23.92
N ILE A 82 -5.09 14.24 23.91
CA ILE A 82 -5.00 13.07 24.77
C ILE A 82 -4.66 13.48 26.20
N THR A 83 -3.70 14.37 26.41
CA THR A 83 -3.27 14.76 27.77
C THR A 83 -4.26 15.69 28.46
N ARG A 84 -4.93 16.58 27.71
CA ARG A 84 -5.88 17.59 28.23
C ARG A 84 -5.30 18.45 29.36
N ASP A 85 -4.00 18.72 29.29
CA ASP A 85 -3.27 19.40 30.35
C ASP A 85 -2.80 20.80 29.91
N VAL A 86 -2.85 21.76 30.84
CA VAL A 86 -2.50 23.17 30.57
C VAL A 86 -1.00 23.35 30.35
N PHE A 87 -0.14 22.62 31.07
CA PHE A 87 1.30 22.64 30.87
C PHE A 87 1.64 22.15 29.46
N VAL A 88 1.05 21.02 29.06
CA VAL A 88 1.22 20.49 27.70
C VAL A 88 0.77 21.51 26.66
N LEU A 89 -0.42 22.08 26.83
CA LEU A 89 -0.96 23.08 25.90
C LEU A 89 -0.05 24.32 25.80
N ALA A 90 0.44 24.85 26.92
CA ALA A 90 1.22 26.08 26.96
C ALA A 90 2.52 25.99 26.13
N PHE A 91 3.21 24.85 26.17
CA PHE A 91 4.46 24.67 25.45
C PHE A 91 4.28 24.17 24.00
N THR A 92 3.21 23.43 23.73
CA THR A 92 2.97 22.84 22.40
C THR A 92 2.09 23.69 21.48
N LEU A 93 1.28 24.60 22.01
CA LEU A 93 0.47 25.52 21.20
C LEU A 93 1.31 26.49 20.36
N PRO A 94 2.38 27.13 20.88
CA PRO A 94 3.28 27.95 20.07
C PRO A 94 3.93 27.17 18.93
N TYR A 95 4.35 25.93 19.20
CA TYR A 95 4.84 25.00 18.17
C TYR A 95 3.80 24.84 17.05
N LEU A 96 2.55 24.53 17.41
CA LEU A 96 1.49 24.24 16.46
C LEU A 96 1.14 25.46 15.60
N ILE A 97 1.05 26.65 16.20
CA ILE A 97 0.79 27.91 15.49
C ILE A 97 1.91 28.19 14.47
N LEU A 98 3.17 28.07 14.89
CA LEU A 98 4.33 28.32 14.03
C LEU A 98 4.46 27.27 12.92
N SER A 99 4.18 26.00 13.20
CA SER A 99 4.15 24.92 12.22
C SER A 99 3.06 25.15 11.16
N LEU A 100 1.84 25.51 11.58
CA LEU A 100 0.75 25.84 10.66
C LEU A 100 1.03 27.09 9.84
N TYR A 101 1.66 28.12 10.43
CA TYR A 101 2.12 29.30 9.70
C TYR A 101 3.16 28.93 8.64
N SER A 102 4.13 28.07 8.99
CA SER A 102 5.11 27.53 8.05
C SER A 102 4.42 26.81 6.88
N ILE A 103 3.48 25.90 7.15
CA ILE A 103 2.69 25.19 6.13
C ILE A 103 1.91 26.17 5.25
N TYR A 104 1.30 27.20 5.85
CA TYR A 104 0.51 28.19 5.11
C TYR A 104 1.36 29.02 4.14
N SER A 105 2.58 29.38 4.55
CA SER A 105 3.52 30.23 3.79
C SER A 105 4.16 29.50 2.60
N ILE A 106 4.17 28.17 2.60
CA ILE A 106 4.68 27.36 1.50
C ILE A 106 3.77 27.44 0.27
N LYS A 107 4.38 27.61 -0.91
CA LYS A 107 3.68 27.72 -2.19
C LYS A 107 3.66 26.37 -2.92
N ILE A 108 2.76 25.48 -2.52
CA ILE A 108 2.48 24.21 -3.19
C ILE A 108 1.09 24.25 -3.86
N SER A 109 0.99 23.68 -5.07
CA SER A 109 -0.30 23.54 -5.77
C SER A 109 -1.22 22.56 -5.03
N GLY A 110 -2.46 22.96 -4.79
CA GLY A 110 -3.42 22.15 -4.04
C GLY A 110 -3.02 21.92 -2.57
N LYS A 111 -2.38 22.90 -1.91
CA LYS A 111 -1.87 22.73 -0.53
C LYS A 111 -2.91 22.18 0.44
N LEU A 112 -4.16 22.68 0.37
CA LEU A 112 -5.23 22.28 1.27
C LEU A 112 -5.65 20.82 1.01
N THR A 113 -5.81 20.43 -0.26
CA THR A 113 -6.17 19.05 -0.62
C THR A 113 -5.07 18.07 -0.25
N ARG A 114 -3.80 18.44 -0.44
CA ARG A 114 -2.64 17.64 -0.01
C ARG A 114 -2.58 17.50 1.51
N TYR A 115 -2.79 18.59 2.25
CA TYR A 115 -2.78 18.59 3.72
C TYR A 115 -3.86 17.68 4.29
N ILE A 116 -5.11 17.85 3.82
CA ILE A 116 -6.24 17.03 4.25
C ILE A 116 -6.00 15.56 3.87
N SER A 117 -5.57 15.28 2.64
CA SER A 117 -5.30 13.90 2.20
C SER A 117 -4.19 13.26 3.04
N PHE A 118 -3.13 14.01 3.35
CA PHE A 118 -2.02 13.55 4.17
C PHE A 118 -2.46 13.25 5.60
N ILE A 119 -3.20 14.15 6.25
CA ILE A 119 -3.74 13.90 7.59
C ILE A 119 -4.69 12.69 7.58
N SER A 120 -5.61 12.61 6.61
CA SER A 120 -6.54 11.49 6.50
C SER A 120 -5.81 10.16 6.33
N VAL A 121 -4.78 10.12 5.48
CA VAL A 121 -3.93 8.93 5.29
C VAL A 121 -3.21 8.60 6.59
N VAL A 122 -2.55 9.55 7.24
CA VAL A 122 -1.82 9.28 8.50
C VAL A 122 -2.78 8.81 9.60
N LEU A 123 -3.95 9.44 9.77
CA LEU A 123 -4.95 9.01 10.75
C LEU A 123 -5.47 7.60 10.45
N PHE A 124 -5.75 7.29 9.18
CA PHE A 124 -6.14 5.95 8.76
C PHE A 124 -5.05 4.92 9.05
N MET A 125 -3.78 5.28 8.79
CA MET A 125 -2.61 4.46 9.10
C MET A 125 -2.44 4.23 10.60
N LEU A 126 -2.62 5.26 11.43
CA LEU A 126 -2.55 5.18 12.89
C LEU A 126 -3.69 4.32 13.47
N TYR A 127 -4.89 4.46 12.90
CA TYR A 127 -6.08 3.69 13.29
C TYR A 127 -5.91 2.21 12.95
N ILE A 128 -5.54 1.90 11.70
CA ILE A 128 -5.29 0.54 11.26
C ILE A 128 -4.15 -0.06 12.07
N GLY A 129 -3.01 0.64 12.19
CA GLY A 129 -1.85 0.17 12.94
C GLY A 129 -2.07 0.00 14.46
N LYS A 130 -3.25 0.34 14.99
CA LYS A 130 -3.56 0.35 16.44
C LYS A 130 -2.48 1.07 17.26
N VAL A 131 -1.88 2.10 16.67
CA VAL A 131 -0.78 2.88 17.27
C VAL A 131 -1.27 3.59 18.53
N PHE A 132 -2.55 3.97 18.54
CA PHE A 132 -3.25 4.56 19.68
C PHE A 132 -4.23 3.57 20.28
N LEU A 133 -4.09 3.28 21.56
CA LEU A 133 -5.05 2.55 22.36
C LEU A 133 -5.67 3.49 23.39
N PHE A 134 -6.98 3.71 23.32
CA PHE A 134 -7.68 4.52 24.32
C PHE A 134 -7.98 3.68 25.56
N THR A 135 -7.06 3.72 26.51
CA THR A 135 -7.11 2.99 27.78
C THR A 135 -6.99 3.99 28.92
N ILE A 136 -7.92 3.91 29.87
CA ILE A 136 -7.84 4.72 31.10
C ILE A 136 -6.99 3.92 32.09
N GLN A 137 -5.77 4.38 32.35
CA GLN A 137 -4.88 3.77 33.33
C GLN A 137 -4.19 4.80 34.21
N PRO A 138 -3.85 4.45 35.47
CA PRO A 138 -3.08 5.33 36.33
C PRO A 138 -1.65 5.44 35.78
N SER A 139 -1.32 6.60 35.20
CA SER A 139 0.04 6.94 34.80
C SER A 139 0.71 7.77 35.91
N PRO A 140 1.97 7.48 36.30
CA PRO A 140 2.67 8.20 37.36
C PRO A 140 2.98 9.67 37.01
N ALA A 141 2.93 10.01 35.73
CA ALA A 141 3.06 11.38 35.23
C ALA A 141 2.08 11.66 34.08
N LEU A 142 2.06 12.90 33.58
CA LEU A 142 1.22 13.28 32.44
C LEU A 142 1.58 12.45 31.19
N ILE A 143 2.88 12.21 31.00
CA ILE A 143 3.41 11.34 29.95
C ILE A 143 4.50 10.47 30.56
N THR A 144 4.39 9.15 30.39
CA THR A 144 5.38 8.19 30.85
C THR A 144 5.92 7.40 29.66
N PHE A 145 7.25 7.42 29.47
CA PHE A 145 7.94 6.65 28.44
C PHE A 145 8.55 5.38 29.03
N GLN A 146 8.18 4.25 28.44
CA GLN A 146 8.62 2.91 28.81
C GLN A 146 9.17 2.18 27.59
N ASN A 147 10.02 1.18 27.79
CA ASN A 147 10.49 0.35 26.70
C ASN A 147 9.33 -0.52 26.20
N LEU A 148 9.07 -0.47 24.89
CA LEU A 148 8.01 -1.25 24.26
C LEU A 148 8.30 -2.76 24.32
N GLN A 149 9.56 -3.15 24.15
CA GLN A 149 9.97 -4.55 24.21
C GLN A 149 9.60 -5.18 25.55
N ASP A 150 9.87 -4.48 26.64
CA ASP A 150 9.58 -4.98 27.98
C ASP A 150 8.07 -5.14 28.20
N LYS A 151 7.27 -4.20 27.71
CA LYS A 151 5.80 -4.30 27.76
C LYS A 151 5.24 -5.47 26.97
N ILE A 152 5.74 -5.69 25.76
CA ILE A 152 5.31 -6.81 24.91
C ILE A 152 5.72 -8.14 25.56
N SER A 153 6.94 -8.22 26.12
CA SER A 153 7.44 -9.42 26.79
C SER A 153 6.65 -9.77 28.07
N ILE A 154 6.18 -8.77 28.83
CA ILE A 154 5.32 -8.97 30.01
C ILE A 154 3.99 -9.62 29.63
N ILE A 155 3.47 -9.34 28.43
CA ILE A 155 2.24 -9.94 27.90
C ILE A 155 2.51 -11.37 27.34
N GLY A 156 3.76 -11.81 27.32
CA GLY A 156 4.17 -13.13 26.81
C GLY A 156 4.22 -13.20 25.28
N LEU A 157 4.31 -12.06 24.60
CA LEU A 157 4.37 -11.99 23.14
C LEU A 157 5.82 -11.81 22.65
N PRO A 158 6.18 -12.41 21.51
CA PRO A 158 7.47 -12.14 20.88
C PRO A 158 7.50 -10.70 20.36
N THR A 159 8.60 -9.98 20.62
CA THR A 159 8.76 -8.61 20.14
C THR A 159 9.19 -8.59 18.68
N PRO A 160 8.45 -7.95 17.75
CA PRO A 160 8.89 -7.79 16.38
C PRO A 160 10.19 -6.99 16.30
N ILE A 161 11.02 -7.28 15.29
CA ILE A 161 12.27 -6.53 15.03
C ILE A 161 11.98 -5.04 14.79
N THR A 162 10.83 -4.72 14.20
CA THR A 162 10.39 -3.34 13.95
C THR A 162 10.05 -2.57 15.22
N GLU A 163 9.72 -3.28 16.31
CA GLU A 163 9.30 -2.73 17.60
C GLU A 163 10.35 -2.93 18.71
N SER A 164 11.46 -3.61 18.42
CA SER A 164 12.53 -3.88 19.41
C SER A 164 13.21 -2.62 19.94
N PHE A 165 13.12 -1.51 19.20
CA PHE A 165 13.60 -0.18 19.61
C PHE A 165 12.44 0.80 19.78
N GLY A 166 11.27 0.31 20.21
CA GLY A 166 10.07 1.11 20.39
C GLY A 166 9.92 1.72 21.78
N LEU A 167 9.19 2.83 21.84
CA LEU A 167 8.73 3.46 23.06
C LEU A 167 7.24 3.16 23.26
N TYR A 168 6.90 2.71 24.46
CA TYR A 168 5.53 2.69 24.94
C TYR A 168 5.28 3.99 25.70
N VAL A 169 4.48 4.87 25.11
CA VAL A 169 4.12 6.17 25.68
C VAL A 169 2.76 6.03 26.35
N SER A 170 2.76 5.99 27.68
CA SER A 170 1.54 5.93 28.48
C SER A 170 1.12 7.34 28.89
N THR A 171 -0.16 7.63 28.73
CA THR A 171 -0.82 8.80 29.29
C THR A 171 -1.99 8.35 30.15
N ARG A 172 -2.67 9.28 30.82
CA ARG A 172 -3.86 8.97 31.62
C ARG A 172 -5.03 8.40 30.79
N PHE A 173 -5.10 8.70 29.50
CA PHE A 173 -6.27 8.44 28.67
C PHE A 173 -5.98 7.61 27.41
N ALA A 174 -4.71 7.41 27.08
CA ALA A 174 -4.30 6.61 25.94
C ALA A 174 -2.87 6.10 26.08
N ASP A 175 -2.61 4.96 25.45
CA ASP A 175 -1.30 4.42 25.22
C ASP A 175 -0.94 4.54 23.75
N ILE A 176 0.32 4.89 23.50
CA ILE A 176 0.84 5.09 22.16
C ILE A 176 2.07 4.21 21.99
N PHE A 177 2.04 3.37 20.96
CA PHE A 177 3.22 2.62 20.52
C PHE A 177 4.01 3.48 19.54
N LEU A 178 5.27 3.76 19.84
CA LEU A 178 6.10 4.61 19.00
C LEU A 178 7.46 3.96 18.76
N SER A 179 7.58 3.22 17.66
CA SER A 179 8.89 2.85 17.12
C SER A 179 9.44 3.95 16.22
N PRO A 180 10.71 4.38 16.38
CA PRO A 180 11.35 5.31 15.44
C PRO A 180 11.23 4.81 14.00
N LEU A 181 11.49 3.52 13.76
CA LEU A 181 11.37 2.93 12.42
C LEU A 181 9.96 3.11 11.87
N GLN A 182 8.94 2.74 12.65
CA GLN A 182 7.54 2.88 12.27
C GLN A 182 7.17 4.35 12.00
N PHE A 183 7.62 5.28 12.82
CA PHE A 183 7.38 6.72 12.68
C PHE A 183 7.93 7.25 11.33
N PHE A 184 9.19 6.95 11.02
CA PHE A 184 9.82 7.34 9.76
C PHE A 184 9.15 6.71 8.55
N LEU A 185 8.84 5.42 8.67
CA LEU A 185 8.24 4.63 7.63
C LEU A 185 6.85 5.14 7.29
N GLN A 186 6.01 5.35 8.30
CA GLN A 186 4.67 5.90 8.12
C GLN A 186 4.73 7.30 7.51
N PHE A 187 5.67 8.14 7.93
CA PHE A 187 5.91 9.44 7.30
C PHE A 187 6.22 9.32 5.80
N VAL A 188 7.20 8.48 5.44
CA VAL A 188 7.64 8.30 4.04
C VAL A 188 6.51 7.71 3.20
N VAL A 189 5.84 6.67 3.68
CA VAL A 189 4.74 6.01 2.96
C VAL A 189 3.59 6.99 2.79
N ALA A 190 3.15 7.71 3.83
CA ALA A 190 2.07 8.67 3.73
C ALA A 190 2.41 9.81 2.74
N ALA A 191 3.63 10.33 2.77
CA ALA A 191 4.05 11.40 1.87
C ALA A 191 4.10 10.92 0.41
N LEU A 192 4.70 9.75 0.16
CA LEU A 192 4.74 9.13 -1.17
C LEU A 192 3.35 8.83 -1.70
N LEU A 193 2.45 8.33 -0.84
CA LEU A 193 1.09 8.00 -1.19
C LEU A 193 0.31 9.23 -1.66
N VAL A 194 0.37 10.32 -0.88
CA VAL A 194 -0.30 11.57 -1.22
C VAL A 194 0.26 12.19 -2.50
N GLU A 195 1.58 12.18 -2.68
CA GLU A 195 2.21 12.65 -3.92
C GLU A 195 1.82 11.80 -5.12
N ASN A 196 1.81 10.46 -4.97
CA ASN A 196 1.40 9.55 -6.03
C ASN A 196 -0.06 9.81 -6.41
N TYR A 197 -0.99 9.98 -5.46
CA TYR A 197 -2.38 10.30 -5.78
C TYR A 197 -2.51 11.61 -6.53
N HIS A 198 -1.92 12.70 -6.03
CA HIS A 198 -2.03 13.99 -6.69
C HIS A 198 -1.44 13.95 -8.11
N LYS A 199 -0.39 13.17 -8.33
CA LYS A 199 0.22 12.99 -9.65
C LYS A 199 -0.59 12.08 -10.57
N ILE A 200 -1.15 10.97 -10.07
CA ILE A 200 -2.04 10.07 -10.84
C ILE A 200 -3.29 10.82 -11.26
N PHE A 201 -3.97 11.48 -10.31
CA PHE A 201 -5.14 12.30 -10.63
C PHE A 201 -4.78 13.43 -11.60
N GLY A 202 -3.68 14.14 -11.38
CA GLY A 202 -3.21 15.17 -12.30
C GLY A 202 -2.96 14.65 -13.72
N LEU A 203 -2.29 13.51 -13.85
CA LEU A 203 -1.99 12.88 -15.14
C LEU A 203 -3.27 12.49 -15.88
N LEU A 204 -4.21 11.86 -15.19
CA LEU A 204 -5.44 11.34 -15.78
C LEU A 204 -6.43 12.46 -16.11
N PHE A 205 -6.64 13.42 -15.22
CA PHE A 205 -7.53 14.55 -15.49
C PHE A 205 -6.98 15.48 -16.58
N HIS A 206 -5.66 15.73 -16.64
CA HIS A 206 -5.09 16.57 -17.68
C HIS A 206 -5.15 15.89 -19.06
N THR A 207 -4.86 14.59 -19.12
CA THR A 207 -4.84 13.84 -20.39
C THR A 207 -6.24 13.56 -20.94
N TYR A 208 -7.22 13.30 -20.08
CA TYR A 208 -8.61 13.04 -20.52
C TYR A 208 -9.51 14.30 -20.52
N GLY A 209 -9.14 15.36 -19.79
CA GLY A 209 -9.90 16.62 -19.68
C GLY A 209 -9.44 17.72 -20.64
N SER A 210 -8.16 17.73 -21.06
CA SER A 210 -7.68 18.64 -22.10
C SER A 210 -8.05 18.09 -23.48
N GLY A 211 -9.26 18.38 -23.94
CA GLY A 211 -9.85 17.94 -25.19
C GLY A 211 -9.12 18.36 -26.47
N LYS A 212 -7.93 17.83 -26.72
CA LYS A 212 -7.27 17.84 -28.05
C LYS A 212 -7.67 16.65 -28.94
N ARG A 213 -8.79 15.99 -28.64
CA ARG A 213 -9.52 15.15 -29.62
C ARG A 213 -10.92 15.75 -29.82
N PRO A 214 -11.20 16.33 -31.00
CA PRO A 214 -12.55 16.79 -31.30
C PRO A 214 -13.42 15.53 -31.47
N GLY A 215 -14.44 15.35 -30.61
CA GLY A 215 -15.59 14.50 -30.96
C GLY A 215 -16.13 13.46 -29.97
N LYS A 216 -15.61 13.28 -28.73
CA LYS A 216 -16.26 12.34 -27.77
C LYS A 216 -16.35 12.91 -26.34
N SER A 217 -17.42 13.66 -26.13
CA SER A 217 -17.79 14.44 -24.93
C SER A 217 -18.34 13.64 -23.72
N ASN A 218 -17.96 12.37 -23.49
CA ASN A 218 -18.56 11.56 -22.41
C ASN A 218 -17.55 10.88 -21.45
N SER A 219 -16.29 11.33 -21.37
CA SER A 219 -15.22 10.62 -20.64
C SER A 219 -15.00 11.00 -19.17
N GLY A 220 -15.63 12.06 -18.62
CA GLY A 220 -15.31 12.55 -17.28
C GLY A 220 -15.56 11.56 -16.13
N LEU A 221 -16.69 10.85 -16.16
CA LEU A 221 -17.01 9.79 -15.17
C LEU A 221 -16.11 8.55 -15.33
N ILE A 222 -15.69 8.27 -16.56
CA ILE A 222 -14.82 7.11 -16.86
C ILE A 222 -13.38 7.41 -16.43
N SER A 223 -12.88 8.64 -16.62
CA SER A 223 -11.55 9.03 -16.13
C SER A 223 -11.52 9.13 -14.60
N ALA A 224 -12.63 9.53 -13.97
CA ALA A 224 -12.76 9.54 -12.52
C ALA A 224 -12.80 8.11 -11.96
N GLY A 225 -13.65 7.23 -12.47
CA GLY A 225 -13.70 5.82 -12.06
C GLY A 225 -12.37 5.09 -12.28
N TYR A 226 -11.68 5.40 -13.37
CA TYR A 226 -10.36 4.86 -13.66
C TYR A 226 -9.29 5.40 -12.71
N ALA A 227 -9.29 6.71 -12.42
CA ALA A 227 -8.38 7.29 -11.44
C ALA A 227 -8.63 6.72 -10.03
N ILE A 228 -9.88 6.39 -9.70
CA ILE A 228 -10.24 5.69 -8.47
C ILE A 228 -9.65 4.27 -8.45
N VAL A 229 -9.79 3.49 -9.53
CA VAL A 229 -9.21 2.14 -9.62
C VAL A 229 -7.68 2.17 -9.49
N ALA A 230 -6.99 3.03 -10.26
CA ALA A 230 -5.53 3.17 -10.17
C ALA A 230 -5.07 3.65 -8.78
N THR A 231 -5.88 4.48 -8.12
CA THR A 231 -5.68 4.90 -6.72
C THR A 231 -5.84 3.72 -5.77
N PHE A 232 -6.88 2.89 -5.92
CA PHE A 232 -7.08 1.69 -5.10
C PHE A 232 -5.99 0.65 -5.32
N SER A 233 -5.46 0.51 -6.54
CA SER A 233 -4.29 -0.32 -6.80
C SER A 233 -3.12 0.15 -5.94
N CYS A 234 -2.77 1.44 -6.01
CA CYS A 234 -1.74 2.11 -5.20
C CYS A 234 -1.99 2.02 -3.67
N GLN A 235 -3.26 1.95 -3.26
CA GLN A 235 -3.65 1.76 -1.86
C GLN A 235 -3.21 0.41 -1.34
N CYS A 236 -3.21 -0.63 -2.17
CA CYS A 236 -2.81 -1.96 -1.75
C CYS A 236 -1.33 -1.97 -1.33
N GLU A 237 -0.41 -1.40 -2.11
CA GLU A 237 1.01 -1.30 -1.69
C GLU A 237 1.17 -0.45 -0.40
N SER A 238 0.31 0.55 -0.21
CA SER A 238 0.35 1.39 0.98
C SER A 238 -0.23 0.72 2.23
N ALA A 239 -1.34 -0.01 2.09
CA ALA A 239 -1.96 -0.78 3.18
C ALA A 239 -1.02 -1.89 3.65
N ILE A 240 -0.24 -2.44 2.72
CA ILE A 240 0.83 -3.40 3.00
C ILE A 240 1.95 -2.79 3.80
N ALA A 241 2.41 -1.61 3.40
CA ALA A 241 3.50 -0.95 4.10
C ALA A 241 3.14 -0.64 5.56
N LEU A 242 1.86 -0.70 5.93
CA LEU A 242 1.37 -0.56 7.29
C LEU A 242 1.26 -1.87 8.06
N LEU A 243 1.27 -3.03 7.39
CA LEU A 243 1.19 -4.32 8.06
C LEU A 243 2.29 -4.56 9.12
N PRO A 244 3.55 -4.11 8.94
CA PRO A 244 4.57 -4.25 9.97
C PRO A 244 4.23 -3.56 11.30
N SER A 245 3.37 -2.53 11.27
CA SER A 245 2.86 -1.90 12.50
C SER A 245 1.72 -2.65 13.16
N LEU A 246 1.00 -3.48 12.39
CA LEU A 246 -0.15 -4.26 12.84
C LEU A 246 0.26 -5.57 13.52
N THR A 247 1.40 -6.14 13.15
CA THR A 247 1.78 -7.53 13.40
C THR A 247 2.74 -7.65 14.57
N ILE A 248 2.21 -7.41 15.76
CA ILE A 248 2.91 -7.74 17.01
C ILE A 248 3.05 -9.26 17.21
N LEU A 249 2.36 -10.10 16.42
CA LEU A 249 2.09 -11.48 16.85
C LEU A 249 2.69 -12.66 16.05
N VAL A 250 2.99 -12.63 14.74
CA VAL A 250 3.28 -13.93 14.06
C VAL A 250 4.40 -13.99 13.01
N VAL A 251 4.75 -12.97 12.20
CA VAL A 251 5.70 -13.24 11.09
C VAL A 251 6.67 -12.10 10.76
N SER A 252 7.56 -11.76 11.70
CA SER A 252 8.56 -10.71 11.49
C SER A 252 9.50 -10.94 10.28
N LEU A 253 9.66 -12.20 9.83
CA LEU A 253 10.63 -12.56 8.78
C LEU A 253 10.07 -12.45 7.36
N LEU A 254 8.77 -12.72 7.14
CA LEU A 254 8.13 -12.55 5.83
C LEU A 254 7.62 -11.12 5.60
N GLU A 255 7.35 -10.37 6.68
CA GLU A 255 6.87 -8.99 6.59
C GLU A 255 7.93 -8.02 6.09
N LEU A 256 9.19 -8.20 6.47
CA LEU A 256 10.29 -7.29 6.07
C LEU A 256 10.53 -7.25 4.55
N PRO A 257 10.71 -8.38 3.83
CA PRO A 257 10.87 -8.34 2.37
C PRO A 257 9.60 -7.81 1.68
N PHE A 258 8.43 -8.13 2.22
CA PHE A 258 7.14 -7.64 1.72
C PHE A 258 7.02 -6.12 1.87
N PHE A 259 7.45 -5.60 3.01
CA PHE A 259 7.54 -4.17 3.29
C PHE A 259 8.51 -3.45 2.34
N ILE A 260 9.73 -3.97 2.17
CA ILE A 260 10.73 -3.41 1.26
C ILE A 260 10.18 -3.38 -0.16
N MET A 261 9.50 -4.44 -0.60
CA MET A 261 8.89 -4.52 -1.93
C MET A 261 7.83 -3.43 -2.12
N SER A 262 6.93 -3.24 -1.16
CA SER A 262 5.86 -2.23 -1.26
C SER A 262 6.37 -0.79 -1.25
N VAL A 263 7.33 -0.45 -0.37
CA VAL A 263 7.97 0.88 -0.40
C VAL A 263 8.73 1.10 -1.70
N SER A 264 9.42 0.06 -2.20
CA SER A 264 10.11 0.12 -3.49
C SER A 264 9.13 0.38 -4.63
N PHE A 265 7.98 -0.28 -4.65
CA PHE A 265 6.94 -0.05 -5.65
C PHE A 265 6.33 1.35 -5.57
N LEU A 266 6.04 1.87 -4.37
CA LEU A 266 5.56 3.25 -4.20
C LEU A 266 6.58 4.28 -4.70
N LEU A 267 7.86 4.07 -4.38
CA LEU A 267 8.95 4.93 -4.85
C LEU A 267 9.13 4.84 -6.37
N LEU A 268 9.10 3.63 -6.93
CA LEU A 268 9.19 3.41 -8.37
C LEU A 268 8.02 4.05 -9.11
N THR A 269 6.79 3.92 -8.61
CA THR A 269 5.61 4.61 -9.14
C THR A 269 5.82 6.12 -9.16
N PHE A 270 6.30 6.69 -8.05
CA PHE A 270 6.61 8.12 -7.97
C PHE A 270 7.65 8.54 -9.01
N LEU A 271 8.74 7.78 -9.15
CA LEU A 271 9.82 8.05 -10.10
C LEU A 271 9.35 7.92 -11.54
N LEU A 272 8.56 6.89 -11.87
CA LEU A 272 8.02 6.65 -13.21
C LEU A 272 7.09 7.77 -13.64
N ILE A 273 6.15 8.17 -12.78
CA ILE A 273 5.23 9.28 -13.11
C ILE A 273 6.00 10.58 -13.28
N THR A 274 6.94 10.87 -12.37
CA THR A 274 7.69 12.14 -12.37
C THR A 274 8.64 12.27 -13.55
N LYS A 275 9.41 11.23 -13.86
CA LYS A 275 10.45 11.30 -14.90
C LYS A 275 9.95 10.94 -16.30
N PHE A 276 8.99 10.02 -16.40
CA PHE A 276 8.58 9.45 -17.68
C PHE A 276 7.17 9.90 -18.07
N TYR A 277 6.14 9.52 -17.29
CA TYR A 277 4.75 9.69 -17.75
C TYR A 277 4.32 11.16 -17.84
N SER A 278 4.70 12.00 -16.87
CA SER A 278 4.40 13.43 -16.92
C SER A 278 5.09 14.15 -18.09
N ALA A 279 6.23 13.61 -18.56
CA ALA A 279 6.96 14.12 -19.72
C ALA A 279 6.50 13.48 -21.04
N GLY A 280 5.47 12.64 -21.03
CA GLY A 280 4.99 11.92 -22.21
C GLY A 280 5.98 10.88 -22.73
N LYS A 281 6.93 10.41 -21.91
CA LYS A 281 7.93 9.41 -22.28
C LYS A 281 7.57 8.05 -21.69
N LEU A 282 7.90 6.98 -22.42
CA LEU A 282 7.74 5.60 -21.95
C LEU A 282 9.09 5.00 -21.56
N PRO A 283 9.20 4.38 -20.37
CA PRO A 283 10.37 3.60 -19.99
C PRO A 283 10.57 2.44 -20.98
N VAL A 284 11.83 2.06 -21.22
CA VAL A 284 12.18 0.99 -22.17
C VAL A 284 11.46 -0.33 -21.85
N LEU A 285 11.24 -0.63 -20.57
CA LEU A 285 10.57 -1.84 -20.11
C LEU A 285 9.10 -1.95 -20.58
N PHE A 286 8.40 -0.81 -20.72
CA PHE A 286 7.00 -0.78 -21.15
C PHE A 286 6.84 -0.55 -22.66
N ARG A 287 7.94 -0.37 -23.40
CA ARG A 287 7.87 -0.31 -24.86
C ARG A 287 7.52 -1.69 -25.40
N ARG A 288 6.56 -1.74 -26.31
CA ARG A 288 6.14 -2.98 -26.96
C ARG A 288 7.32 -3.55 -27.76
N ARG A 289 8.01 -4.55 -27.22
CA ARG A 289 8.99 -5.33 -27.97
C ARG A 289 8.24 -6.35 -28.80
N ASN A 290 8.55 -6.37 -30.10
CA ASN A 290 8.03 -7.40 -30.98
C ASN A 290 8.82 -8.69 -30.71
N ILE A 291 8.36 -9.45 -29.71
CA ILE A 291 8.96 -10.73 -29.38
C ILE A 291 8.66 -11.68 -30.53
N ARG A 292 9.70 -12.31 -31.10
CA ARG A 292 9.57 -13.31 -32.16
C ARG A 292 8.62 -14.40 -31.70
N VAL A 293 7.70 -14.79 -32.58
CA VAL A 293 6.67 -15.80 -32.31
C VAL A 293 7.29 -17.11 -31.80
N SER A 294 8.40 -17.56 -32.38
CA SER A 294 9.14 -18.75 -31.92
C SER A 294 9.65 -18.65 -30.48
N PHE A 295 10.13 -17.47 -30.06
CA PHE A 295 10.59 -17.24 -28.69
C PHE A 295 9.41 -17.25 -27.70
N ARG A 296 8.24 -16.74 -28.10
CA ARG A 296 7.02 -16.81 -27.26
C ARG A 296 6.67 -18.26 -26.94
N TYR A 297 6.61 -19.12 -27.96
CA TYR A 297 6.32 -20.54 -27.75
C TYR A 297 7.38 -21.24 -26.91
N ALA A 298 8.67 -21.00 -27.19
CA ALA A 298 9.77 -21.61 -26.46
C ALA A 298 9.77 -21.30 -24.96
N VAL A 299 9.26 -20.13 -24.56
CA VAL A 299 9.23 -19.71 -23.14
C VAL A 299 7.93 -20.14 -22.46
N PHE A 300 6.77 -19.92 -23.08
CA PHE A 300 5.49 -20.08 -22.39
C PHE A 300 4.93 -21.52 -22.43
N ILE A 301 5.26 -22.33 -23.44
CA ILE A 301 4.82 -23.73 -23.47
C ILE A 301 5.42 -24.53 -22.29
N PRO A 302 6.73 -24.45 -21.99
CA PRO A 302 7.29 -25.13 -20.82
C PRO A 302 6.66 -24.71 -19.51
N ILE A 303 6.28 -23.44 -19.36
CA ILE A 303 5.60 -22.94 -18.15
C ILE A 303 4.25 -23.62 -17.98
N ILE A 304 3.42 -23.64 -19.03
CA ILE A 304 2.10 -24.29 -18.99
C ILE A 304 2.25 -25.79 -18.68
N ILE A 305 3.17 -26.48 -19.37
CA ILE A 305 3.42 -27.91 -19.11
C ILE A 305 3.89 -28.15 -17.67
N ALA A 306 4.77 -27.30 -17.14
CA ALA A 306 5.24 -27.40 -15.76
C ALA A 306 4.10 -27.22 -14.75
N THR A 307 3.18 -26.27 -14.98
CA THR A 307 2.00 -26.09 -14.13
C THR A 307 1.11 -27.34 -14.13
N GLN A 308 0.84 -27.93 -15.30
CA GLN A 308 0.06 -29.17 -15.39
C GLN A 308 0.75 -30.34 -14.68
N PHE A 309 2.07 -30.45 -14.81
CA PHE A 309 2.84 -31.46 -14.10
C PHE A 309 2.76 -31.28 -12.57
N LEU A 310 2.86 -30.05 -12.08
CA LEU A 310 2.72 -29.74 -10.65
C LEU A 310 1.35 -30.15 -10.08
N VAL A 311 0.30 -30.05 -10.88
CA VAL A 311 -1.06 -30.49 -10.48
C VAL A 311 -1.11 -31.99 -10.26
N ILE A 312 -0.63 -32.75 -11.25
CA ILE A 312 -0.60 -34.22 -11.17
C ILE A 312 0.24 -34.66 -9.97
N VAL A 313 1.43 -34.07 -9.81
CA VAL A 313 2.34 -34.37 -8.70
C VAL A 313 1.65 -34.09 -7.37
N GLY A 314 1.09 -32.89 -7.18
CA GLY A 314 0.56 -32.59 -5.86
C GLY A 314 -0.77 -33.28 -5.54
N VAL A 315 -1.60 -33.63 -6.53
CA VAL A 315 -2.73 -34.55 -6.29
C VAL A 315 -2.22 -35.94 -5.87
N ALA A 316 -1.16 -36.45 -6.51
CA ALA A 316 -0.55 -37.73 -6.13
C ALA A 316 0.03 -37.71 -4.70
N PHE A 317 0.48 -36.55 -4.21
CA PHE A 317 0.98 -36.34 -2.85
C PHE A 317 -0.07 -35.78 -1.87
N THR A 318 -1.36 -35.74 -2.24
CA THR A 318 -2.46 -35.22 -1.40
C THR A 318 -2.29 -33.77 -0.92
N LEU A 319 -1.56 -32.97 -1.71
CA LEU A 319 -1.25 -31.57 -1.39
C LEU A 319 -2.47 -30.65 -1.56
N GLU A 320 -3.58 -31.10 -2.14
CA GLU A 320 -4.83 -30.34 -2.25
C GLU A 320 -5.37 -29.85 -0.89
N SER A 321 -5.02 -30.53 0.19
CA SER A 321 -5.33 -30.12 1.57
C SER A 321 -4.51 -28.92 2.05
N SER A 322 -3.38 -28.63 1.41
CA SER A 322 -2.51 -27.49 1.73
C SER A 322 -3.04 -26.21 1.08
N PRO A 323 -3.25 -25.13 1.86
CA PRO A 323 -3.76 -23.87 1.32
C PRO A 323 -2.85 -23.29 0.23
N PHE A 324 -1.53 -23.39 0.42
CA PHE A 324 -0.56 -22.87 -0.53
C PHE A 324 -0.62 -23.59 -1.87
N PHE A 325 -0.78 -24.91 -1.85
CA PHE A 325 -0.86 -25.69 -3.07
C PHE A 325 -2.19 -25.43 -3.79
N LEU A 326 -3.31 -25.48 -3.07
CA LEU A 326 -4.65 -25.28 -3.62
C LEU A 326 -4.77 -23.91 -4.34
N PHE A 327 -4.45 -22.82 -3.64
CA PHE A 327 -4.54 -21.48 -4.23
C PHE A 327 -3.37 -21.14 -5.13
N GLY A 328 -2.18 -21.67 -4.88
CA GLY A 328 -1.00 -21.50 -5.73
C GLY A 328 -1.21 -22.09 -7.12
N ILE A 329 -1.77 -23.31 -7.20
CA ILE A 329 -2.19 -23.90 -8.48
C ILE A 329 -3.34 -23.13 -9.07
N GLY A 330 -4.35 -22.73 -8.28
CA GLY A 330 -5.45 -21.92 -8.81
C GLY A 330 -4.97 -20.65 -9.54
N MET A 331 -4.03 -19.91 -8.94
CA MET A 331 -3.42 -18.73 -9.55
C MET A 331 -2.54 -19.06 -10.76
N SER A 332 -1.82 -20.19 -10.71
CA SER A 332 -0.98 -20.64 -11.83
C SER A 332 -1.84 -21.08 -13.02
N MET A 333 -2.98 -21.73 -12.79
CA MET A 333 -3.97 -22.09 -13.80
C MET A 333 -4.60 -20.86 -14.45
N LEU A 334 -4.88 -19.83 -13.66
CA LEU A 334 -5.35 -18.55 -14.16
C LEU A 334 -4.29 -17.90 -15.06
N LEU A 335 -3.02 -17.91 -14.67
CA LEU A 335 -1.92 -17.43 -15.51
C LEU A 335 -1.79 -18.26 -16.80
N ASP A 336 -1.85 -19.59 -16.70
CA ASP A 336 -1.81 -20.50 -17.85
C ASP A 336 -2.91 -20.16 -18.85
N GLY A 337 -4.14 -19.92 -18.38
CA GLY A 337 -5.25 -19.51 -19.25
C GLY A 337 -4.97 -18.23 -20.02
N PHE A 338 -4.40 -17.22 -19.34
CA PHE A 338 -3.99 -15.97 -19.97
C PHE A 338 -2.87 -16.19 -21.02
N LEU A 339 -1.87 -17.00 -20.68
CA LEU A 339 -0.75 -17.34 -21.57
C LEU A 339 -1.21 -18.18 -22.78
N LEU A 340 -2.16 -19.08 -22.59
CA LEU A 340 -2.73 -19.91 -23.63
C LEU A 340 -3.42 -19.03 -24.67
N PHE A 341 -4.22 -18.04 -24.24
CA PHE A 341 -4.77 -17.05 -25.17
C PHE A 341 -3.66 -16.26 -25.86
N TYR A 342 -2.61 -15.82 -25.14
CA TYR A 342 -1.49 -15.10 -25.75
C TYR A 342 -0.76 -15.89 -26.84
N LEU A 343 -0.67 -17.22 -26.70
CA LEU A 343 -0.09 -18.10 -27.69
C LEU A 343 -1.02 -18.32 -28.90
N VAL A 344 -2.33 -18.35 -28.68
CA VAL A 344 -3.34 -18.58 -29.73
C VAL A 344 -3.69 -17.29 -30.49
N GLU A 345 -3.47 -16.13 -29.88
CA GLU A 345 -3.77 -14.80 -30.45
C GLU A 345 -3.31 -14.60 -31.90
N PRO A 346 -2.09 -15.02 -32.32
CA PRO A 346 -1.64 -14.84 -33.70
C PRO A 346 -2.47 -15.62 -34.75
N PHE A 347 -3.21 -16.65 -34.34
CA PHE A 347 -3.97 -17.53 -35.23
C PHE A 347 -5.47 -17.20 -35.29
N VAL A 348 -5.99 -16.47 -34.30
CA VAL A 348 -7.41 -16.12 -34.24
C VAL A 348 -7.60 -14.75 -34.85
N SER A 349 -8.44 -14.65 -35.90
CA SER A 349 -8.78 -13.36 -36.49
C SER A 349 -9.43 -12.46 -35.43
N MET A 350 -8.69 -11.46 -34.96
CA MET A 350 -9.08 -10.59 -33.86
C MET A 350 -10.24 -9.68 -34.27
N HIS A 351 -11.46 -10.11 -33.95
CA HIS A 351 -12.60 -9.22 -34.01
C HIS A 351 -12.59 -8.35 -32.75
N ARG A 352 -12.60 -7.02 -32.94
CA ARG A 352 -12.68 -6.08 -31.82
C ARG A 352 -13.94 -6.36 -31.01
N LEU A 353 -13.74 -6.68 -29.73
CA LEU A 353 -14.87 -6.90 -28.82
C LEU A 353 -15.60 -5.58 -28.57
N ARG A 354 -16.94 -5.67 -28.50
CA ARG A 354 -17.77 -4.53 -28.05
C ARG A 354 -17.57 -4.33 -26.56
N ARG A 355 -17.53 -3.06 -26.12
CA ARG A 355 -17.30 -2.67 -24.72
C ARG A 355 -18.20 -3.41 -23.71
N SER A 356 -19.50 -3.51 -24.00
CA SER A 356 -20.45 -4.19 -23.11
C SER A 356 -20.11 -5.68 -22.94
N ILE A 357 -19.69 -6.35 -24.03
CA ILE A 357 -19.30 -7.76 -23.99
C ILE A 357 -18.04 -7.92 -23.14
N SER A 358 -17.04 -7.06 -23.34
CA SER A 358 -15.80 -7.13 -22.56
C SER A 358 -16.01 -6.87 -21.07
N ILE A 359 -16.90 -5.96 -20.69
CA ILE A 359 -17.27 -5.75 -19.28
C ILE A 359 -17.91 -7.00 -18.70
N VAL A 360 -18.89 -7.59 -19.40
CA VAL A 360 -19.55 -8.83 -18.96
C VAL A 360 -18.54 -9.98 -18.83
N LEU A 361 -17.65 -10.14 -19.81
CA LEU A 361 -16.60 -11.15 -19.78
C LEU A 361 -15.61 -10.92 -18.63
N THR A 362 -15.24 -9.67 -18.34
CA THR A 362 -14.38 -9.34 -17.21
C THR A 362 -15.06 -9.69 -15.89
N SER A 363 -16.32 -9.30 -15.70
CA SER A 363 -17.09 -9.66 -14.50
C SER A 363 -17.25 -11.16 -14.35
N LEU A 364 -17.52 -11.89 -15.43
CA LEU A 364 -17.60 -13.35 -15.43
C LEU A 364 -16.26 -13.97 -15.05
N SER A 365 -15.15 -13.48 -15.60
CA SER A 365 -13.79 -13.92 -15.27
C SER A 365 -13.48 -13.70 -13.78
N ILE A 366 -13.83 -12.54 -13.22
CA ILE A 366 -13.70 -12.25 -11.78
C ILE A 366 -14.52 -13.27 -10.96
N LEU A 367 -15.79 -13.48 -11.31
CA LEU A 367 -16.66 -14.42 -10.59
C LEU A 367 -16.13 -15.86 -10.62
N LEU A 368 -15.65 -16.32 -11.79
CA LEU A 368 -15.06 -17.65 -11.94
C LEU A 368 -13.80 -17.84 -11.10
N ALA A 369 -13.02 -16.78 -10.88
CA ALA A 369 -11.85 -16.83 -10.00
C ALA A 369 -12.24 -16.76 -8.52
N LEU A 370 -13.13 -15.84 -8.14
CA LEU A 370 -13.46 -15.55 -6.74
C LEU A 370 -14.33 -16.62 -6.07
N ILE A 371 -15.12 -17.37 -6.82
CA ILE A 371 -16.02 -18.40 -6.27
C ILE A 371 -15.26 -19.46 -5.43
N TRP A 372 -14.00 -19.73 -5.75
CA TRP A 372 -13.17 -20.73 -5.05
C TRP A 372 -12.61 -20.26 -3.71
N PHE A 373 -12.76 -18.98 -3.38
CA PHE A 373 -12.44 -18.42 -2.07
C PHE A 373 -13.62 -18.49 -1.10
N ILE A 374 -14.78 -19.02 -1.52
CA ILE A 374 -15.93 -19.26 -0.63
C ILE A 374 -15.68 -20.54 0.19
N PRO A 375 -15.73 -20.51 1.54
CA PRO A 375 -15.32 -21.62 2.38
C PRO A 375 -15.98 -22.97 2.09
N SER A 376 -17.28 -22.96 1.80
CA SER A 376 -18.03 -24.16 1.45
C SER A 376 -17.55 -24.78 0.13
N ILE A 377 -17.19 -23.96 -0.86
CA ILE A 377 -16.73 -24.40 -2.17
C ILE A 377 -15.28 -24.88 -2.10
N THR A 378 -14.43 -24.16 -1.36
CA THR A 378 -13.05 -24.60 -1.07
C THR A 378 -13.03 -25.96 -0.36
N SER A 379 -13.96 -26.20 0.57
CA SER A 379 -14.05 -27.50 1.24
C SER A 379 -14.36 -28.64 0.28
N LEU A 380 -15.19 -28.39 -0.74
CA LEU A 380 -15.52 -29.41 -1.75
C LEU A 380 -14.31 -29.75 -2.63
N SER A 381 -13.50 -28.77 -3.02
CA SER A 381 -12.30 -29.02 -3.83
C SER A 381 -11.22 -29.78 -3.07
N ILE A 382 -11.15 -29.67 -1.75
CA ILE A 382 -10.21 -30.45 -0.93
C ILE A 382 -10.63 -31.91 -0.82
N HIS A 383 -11.93 -32.21 -0.78
CA HIS A 383 -12.43 -33.56 -0.51
C HIS A 383 -12.83 -34.34 -1.77
N SER A 384 -12.84 -33.70 -2.93
CA SER A 384 -13.27 -34.33 -4.18
C SER A 384 -12.42 -33.87 -5.35
N ALA A 385 -11.75 -34.83 -6.00
CA ALA A 385 -10.93 -34.61 -7.18
C ALA A 385 -11.73 -33.91 -8.30
N LEU A 386 -13.02 -34.23 -8.46
CA LEU A 386 -13.87 -33.62 -9.47
C LEU A 386 -14.06 -32.11 -9.24
N TYR A 387 -14.19 -31.68 -7.97
CA TYR A 387 -14.29 -30.26 -7.65
C TYR A 387 -12.94 -29.55 -7.74
N PHE A 388 -11.83 -30.25 -7.46
CA PHE A 388 -10.48 -29.73 -7.67
C PHE A 388 -10.16 -29.53 -9.16
N GLU A 389 -10.56 -30.45 -10.03
CA GLU A 389 -10.46 -30.29 -11.48
C GLU A 389 -11.36 -29.16 -11.97
N ALA A 390 -12.60 -29.07 -11.48
CA ALA A 390 -13.51 -27.97 -11.81
C ALA A 390 -12.90 -26.61 -11.45
N MET A 391 -12.22 -26.51 -10.30
CA MET A 391 -11.45 -25.32 -9.90
C MET A 391 -10.36 -24.99 -10.90
N SER A 392 -9.55 -25.99 -11.25
CA SER A 392 -8.45 -25.81 -12.18
C SER A 392 -8.95 -25.31 -13.55
N TYR A 393 -9.97 -25.97 -14.11
CA TYR A 393 -10.55 -25.58 -15.39
C TYR A 393 -11.23 -24.22 -15.35
N SER A 394 -11.96 -23.88 -14.28
CA SER A 394 -12.61 -22.58 -14.20
C SER A 394 -11.60 -21.44 -14.02
N MET A 395 -10.49 -21.67 -13.30
CA MET A 395 -9.40 -20.72 -13.17
C MET A 395 -8.70 -20.51 -14.51
N THR A 396 -8.39 -21.59 -15.25
CA THR A 396 -7.86 -21.49 -16.61
C THR A 396 -8.82 -20.77 -17.55
N LEU A 397 -10.12 -21.07 -17.48
CA LEU A 397 -11.14 -20.37 -18.26
C LEU A 397 -11.21 -18.89 -17.90
N SER A 398 -11.14 -18.55 -16.61
CA SER A 398 -11.08 -17.16 -16.14
C SER A 398 -9.89 -16.42 -16.76
N GLY A 399 -8.70 -17.03 -16.72
CA GLY A 399 -7.48 -16.52 -17.35
C GLY A 399 -7.60 -16.32 -18.87
N LEU A 400 -8.20 -17.28 -19.55
CA LEU A 400 -8.42 -17.23 -21.00
C LEU A 400 -9.39 -16.11 -21.37
N ILE A 401 -10.48 -15.95 -20.61
CA ILE A 401 -11.47 -14.88 -20.82
C ILE A 401 -10.81 -13.51 -20.65
N ILE A 402 -10.05 -13.28 -19.58
CA ILE A 402 -9.40 -11.98 -19.37
C ILE A 402 -8.28 -11.74 -20.39
N GLY A 403 -7.55 -12.77 -20.82
CA GLY A 403 -6.63 -12.70 -21.95
C GLY A 403 -7.33 -12.26 -23.23
N THR A 404 -8.48 -12.85 -23.53
CA THR A 404 -9.32 -12.48 -24.67
C THR A 404 -9.73 -11.01 -24.62
N VAL A 405 -10.17 -10.53 -23.45
CA VAL A 405 -10.54 -9.12 -23.25
C VAL A 405 -9.34 -8.20 -23.46
N TYR A 406 -8.19 -8.53 -22.86
CA TYR A 406 -6.97 -7.74 -22.93
C TYR A 406 -6.50 -7.55 -24.39
N PHE A 407 -6.31 -8.65 -25.12
CA PHE A 407 -5.73 -8.60 -26.46
C PHE A 407 -6.73 -8.10 -27.52
N ASN A 408 -8.02 -8.47 -27.45
CA ASN A 408 -9.02 -8.03 -28.44
C ASN A 408 -9.57 -6.61 -28.20
N SER A 409 -9.28 -6.01 -27.04
CA SER A 409 -9.72 -4.64 -26.68
C SER A 409 -8.55 -3.70 -26.34
N LEU A 410 -7.32 -4.09 -26.69
CA LEU A 410 -6.09 -3.40 -26.26
C LEU A 410 -6.09 -1.91 -26.62
N ASP A 411 -6.51 -1.57 -27.84
CA ASP A 411 -6.48 -0.18 -28.37
C ASP A 411 -7.50 0.77 -27.71
N SER A 412 -8.34 0.30 -26.78
CA SER A 412 -9.47 1.10 -26.28
C SER A 412 -9.68 1.04 -24.78
N TYR A 413 -9.74 -0.15 -24.18
CA TYR A 413 -10.07 -0.30 -22.76
C TYR A 413 -9.61 -1.63 -22.14
N GLY A 414 -8.96 -2.51 -22.90
CA GLY A 414 -8.54 -3.84 -22.44
C GLY A 414 -7.53 -3.79 -21.28
N ILE A 415 -6.63 -2.81 -21.28
CA ILE A 415 -5.66 -2.58 -20.19
C ILE A 415 -6.40 -2.26 -18.89
N ASN A 416 -7.34 -1.31 -18.94
CA ASN A 416 -8.10 -0.88 -17.76
C ASN A 416 -8.96 -2.00 -17.18
N LEU A 417 -9.61 -2.82 -18.04
CA LEU A 417 -10.38 -3.97 -17.56
C LEU A 417 -9.49 -5.05 -16.93
N THR A 418 -8.28 -5.21 -17.44
CA THR A 418 -7.28 -6.13 -16.86
C THR A 418 -6.78 -5.62 -15.52
N GLU A 419 -6.56 -4.30 -15.37
CA GLU A 419 -6.25 -3.72 -14.06
C GLU A 419 -7.39 -3.98 -13.06
N ILE A 420 -8.65 -3.74 -13.44
CA ILE A 420 -9.80 -4.03 -12.57
C ILE A 420 -9.81 -5.50 -12.14
N PHE A 421 -9.57 -6.43 -13.07
CA PHE A 421 -9.49 -7.85 -12.76
C PHE A 421 -8.37 -8.15 -11.76
N VAL A 422 -7.16 -7.65 -12.01
CA VAL A 422 -5.99 -7.89 -11.16
C VAL A 422 -6.18 -7.26 -9.77
N VAL A 423 -6.81 -6.08 -9.67
CA VAL A 423 -7.18 -5.46 -8.40
C VAL A 423 -8.22 -6.29 -7.66
N ALA A 424 -9.27 -6.76 -8.33
CA ALA A 424 -10.31 -7.56 -7.70
C ALA A 424 -9.75 -8.87 -7.12
N VAL A 425 -8.90 -9.57 -7.87
CA VAL A 425 -8.19 -10.77 -7.37
C VAL A 425 -7.18 -10.41 -6.29
N GLY A 426 -6.49 -9.27 -6.43
CA GLY A 426 -5.51 -8.76 -5.47
C GLY A 426 -6.08 -8.27 -4.13
N LEU A 427 -7.40 -8.03 -4.05
CA LEU A 427 -8.10 -7.76 -2.80
C LEU A 427 -8.35 -9.02 -1.96
N VAL A 428 -8.32 -10.20 -2.57
CA VAL A 428 -8.60 -11.47 -1.86
C VAL A 428 -7.63 -11.72 -0.70
N PRO A 429 -6.29 -11.62 -0.89
CA PRO A 429 -5.35 -11.78 0.23
C PRO A 429 -5.60 -10.77 1.35
N LEU A 430 -6.00 -9.53 1.02
CA LEU A 430 -6.32 -8.49 2.00
C LEU A 430 -7.57 -8.86 2.83
N VAL A 431 -8.60 -9.40 2.20
CA VAL A 431 -9.81 -9.87 2.92
C VAL A 431 -9.48 -11.05 3.83
N ILE A 432 -8.70 -12.02 3.35
CA ILE A 432 -8.26 -13.17 4.16
C ILE A 432 -7.47 -12.67 5.37
N TYR A 433 -6.50 -11.80 5.13
CA TYR A 433 -5.67 -11.24 6.16
C TYR A 433 -6.50 -10.46 7.19
N TYR A 434 -7.40 -9.57 6.76
CA TYR A 434 -8.21 -8.78 7.67
C TYR A 434 -9.11 -9.65 8.55
N TYR A 435 -9.79 -10.64 7.98
CA TYR A 435 -10.67 -11.52 8.75
C TYR A 435 -9.88 -12.37 9.76
N THR A 436 -8.76 -12.94 9.33
CA THR A 436 -7.96 -13.86 10.16
C THR A 436 -7.14 -13.14 11.22
N PHE A 437 -6.60 -11.97 10.90
CA PHE A 437 -5.74 -11.22 11.80
C PHE A 437 -6.51 -10.23 12.67
N PHE A 438 -7.40 -9.42 12.09
CA PHE A 438 -8.08 -8.34 12.82
C PHE A 438 -9.27 -8.86 13.62
N LEU A 439 -10.08 -9.74 13.03
CA LEU A 439 -11.23 -10.35 13.72
C LEU A 439 -10.84 -11.58 14.54
N ALA A 440 -9.59 -12.06 14.39
CA ALA A 440 -9.07 -13.26 15.04
C ALA A 440 -9.96 -14.51 14.79
N ASP A 441 -10.61 -14.58 13.63
CA ASP A 441 -11.55 -15.65 13.29
C ASP A 441 -11.08 -16.43 12.05
N LYS A 442 -11.52 -17.69 11.94
CA LYS A 442 -11.14 -18.58 10.84
C LYS A 442 -12.16 -18.48 9.72
N ILE A 443 -11.71 -18.10 8.52
CA ILE A 443 -12.53 -18.19 7.30
C ILE A 443 -12.79 -19.68 7.00
N TRP A 444 -11.72 -20.47 6.98
CA TRP A 444 -11.78 -21.92 6.78
C TRP A 444 -11.55 -22.63 8.11
N LYS A 445 -12.56 -23.36 8.61
CA LYS A 445 -12.49 -24.04 9.92
C LYS A 445 -11.46 -25.18 9.97
N PHE A 446 -11.15 -25.76 8.81
CA PHE A 446 -10.22 -26.90 8.68
C PHE A 446 -8.74 -26.50 8.63
N TRP A 447 -8.42 -25.23 8.39
CA TRP A 447 -7.04 -24.72 8.48
C TRP A 447 -6.79 -23.99 9.80
N SER A 448 -5.55 -24.01 10.26
CA SER A 448 -5.15 -23.19 11.40
C SER A 448 -5.20 -21.71 11.05
N LEU A 449 -5.25 -20.85 12.08
CA LEU A 449 -5.20 -19.40 11.89
C LEU A 449 -3.85 -18.97 11.28
N SER A 450 -2.75 -19.62 11.71
CA SER A 450 -1.42 -19.39 11.14
C SER A 450 -1.35 -19.71 9.64
N GLN A 451 -1.89 -20.86 9.21
CA GLN A 451 -1.91 -21.28 7.80
C GLN A 451 -2.64 -20.27 6.91
N GLN A 452 -3.74 -19.68 7.39
CA GLN A 452 -4.50 -18.69 6.63
C GLN A 452 -3.78 -17.34 6.56
N ILE A 453 -3.08 -16.93 7.62
CA ILE A 453 -2.24 -15.72 7.62
C ILE A 453 -1.07 -15.90 6.64
N GLU A 454 -0.34 -17.02 6.73
CA GLU A 454 0.79 -17.28 5.85
C GLU A 454 0.35 -17.38 4.39
N LEU A 455 -0.79 -18.04 4.11
CA LEU A 455 -1.41 -18.06 2.78
C LEU A 455 -1.68 -16.65 2.27
N ALA A 456 -2.30 -15.80 3.08
CA ALA A 456 -2.61 -14.43 2.69
C ALA A 456 -1.32 -13.66 2.35
N LEU A 457 -0.28 -13.76 3.17
CA LEU A 457 1.01 -13.12 2.93
C LEU A 457 1.66 -13.60 1.63
N VAL A 458 1.67 -14.91 1.37
CA VAL A 458 2.27 -15.49 0.15
C VAL A 458 1.48 -15.10 -1.10
N LEU A 459 0.15 -15.21 -1.07
CA LEU A 459 -0.69 -14.78 -2.19
C LEU A 459 -0.47 -13.30 -2.50
N TRP A 460 -0.31 -12.48 -1.46
CA TRP A 460 -0.08 -11.06 -1.65
C TRP A 460 1.31 -10.75 -2.18
N LEU A 461 2.36 -11.44 -1.72
CA LEU A 461 3.73 -11.34 -2.24
C LEU A 461 3.78 -11.61 -3.74
N VAL A 462 3.00 -12.58 -4.23
CA VAL A 462 2.91 -12.91 -5.65
C VAL A 462 2.04 -11.92 -6.42
N MET A 463 0.89 -11.52 -5.87
CA MET A 463 -0.05 -10.62 -6.55
C MET A 463 0.47 -9.19 -6.64
N LEU A 464 1.27 -8.73 -5.68
CA LEU A 464 1.76 -7.36 -5.63
C LEU A 464 2.52 -6.91 -6.89
N PRO A 465 3.56 -7.64 -7.35
CA PRO A 465 4.23 -7.29 -8.60
C PRO A 465 3.28 -7.28 -9.80
N VAL A 466 2.30 -8.19 -9.83
CA VAL A 466 1.32 -8.29 -10.92
C VAL A 466 0.40 -7.08 -10.93
N MET A 467 -0.14 -6.70 -9.78
CA MET A 467 -0.94 -5.49 -9.58
C MET A 467 -0.16 -4.25 -9.98
N TRP A 468 1.06 -4.11 -9.47
CA TRP A 468 1.91 -2.97 -9.76
C TRP A 468 2.18 -2.85 -11.26
N ILE A 469 2.55 -3.93 -11.96
CA ILE A 469 2.77 -3.93 -13.42
C ILE A 469 1.49 -3.58 -14.17
N ALA A 470 0.34 -4.13 -13.78
CA ALA A 470 -0.95 -3.83 -14.40
C ALA A 470 -1.25 -2.33 -14.28
N THR A 471 -1.11 -1.75 -13.09
CA THR A 471 -1.29 -0.32 -12.83
C THR A 471 -0.30 0.55 -13.59
N GLN A 472 0.99 0.20 -13.65
CA GLN A 472 1.96 0.96 -14.44
C GLN A 472 1.64 0.94 -15.93
N ARG A 473 1.19 -0.20 -16.48
CA ARG A 473 0.74 -0.27 -17.89
C ARG A 473 -0.49 0.60 -18.11
N SER A 474 -1.43 0.55 -17.18
CA SER A 474 -2.61 1.41 -17.16
C SER A 474 -2.22 2.90 -17.19
N LEU A 475 -1.34 3.33 -16.28
CA LEU A 475 -0.89 4.73 -16.20
C LEU A 475 -0.08 5.17 -17.43
N ALA A 476 0.58 4.22 -18.10
CA ALA A 476 1.32 4.46 -19.34
C ALA A 476 0.44 4.54 -20.58
N ASP A 477 -0.74 3.90 -20.60
CA ASP A 477 -1.63 3.83 -21.78
C ASP A 477 -2.00 5.19 -22.39
N PRO A 478 -2.38 6.23 -21.61
CA PRO A 478 -2.63 7.55 -22.17
C PRO A 478 -1.42 8.15 -22.89
N VAL A 479 -0.19 7.81 -22.46
CA VAL A 479 1.06 8.25 -23.09
C VAL A 479 1.31 7.48 -24.40
N ILE A 480 1.06 6.16 -24.41
CA ILE A 480 1.17 5.29 -25.60
C ILE A 480 0.21 5.78 -26.71
N LEU A 481 -1.01 6.15 -26.35
CA LEU A 481 -2.04 6.61 -27.30
C LEU A 481 -1.79 8.01 -27.89
N LEU A 482 -0.99 8.85 -27.22
CA LEU A 482 -0.62 10.19 -27.68
C LEU A 482 0.65 10.20 -28.54
N PHE A 483 1.54 9.23 -28.34
CA PHE A 483 2.78 9.08 -29.09
C PHE A 483 2.96 7.61 -29.52
N PRO A 484 2.20 7.14 -30.54
CA PRO A 484 2.46 5.81 -31.09
C PRO A 484 3.91 5.80 -31.57
N SER A 485 4.74 4.98 -30.93
CA SER A 485 6.10 4.75 -31.41
C SER A 485 6.02 4.23 -32.84
N PRO A 486 6.82 4.75 -33.78
CA PRO A 486 6.83 4.32 -35.18
C PRO A 486 7.14 2.83 -35.32
#